data_AF-A0AAJ1UFX5-F1
#
_entry.id   AF-A0AAJ1UFX5-F1
#
_cell.length_a   1.000
_cell.length_b   1.000
_cell.length_c   1.000
_cell.angle_alpha   90.00
_cell.angle_beta   90.00
_cell.angle_gamma   90.00
#
_symmetry.space_group_name_H-M   'P 1'
#
loop_
_entity.id
_entity.type
_entity.pdbx_description
1 polymer ?
#
loop_
_entity_poly.entity_id
_entity_poly.type
_entity_poly.pdbx_seq_one_letter_code
_entity_poly.pdbx_strand_id
1 'polypeptide(L)'
;MAEMLTEVYERLSASRRNREFLTAMVRNVEVQKLNLRNEENGNYEPQEIECVIFALGGGALGYCPAQEFSEYEYRTLSNFTGTVHEFVVLNVDRENNLASVSVRQADEIKKEKFLTEIFKLEEEGALSEKTFDGIVTGRNDRTRTIFLKVEGTPCFMKFDDLDHERVFDIDAIAGRNNVLPVKVKRFNQETRQIQVSRKAAVPDPFEELADKEPNKYTSTGVVTNVSERDGIFVRLAKGLTIKASKPREIEQPIVDDIVAVRIVSIDKEKRTARGIIFNYPQGKKHRKDVTSWLYE
;
A
#
# COMPACT_ATOMS: atom_id res chain seq x y z
N MET A 1 -26.67 27.43 -13.14
CA MET A 1 -25.54 27.80 -12.25
C MET A 1 -26.02 27.90 -10.80
N ALA A 2 -27.04 28.70 -10.49
CA ALA A 2 -27.63 28.78 -9.14
C ALA A 2 -28.29 27.47 -8.66
N GLU A 3 -28.99 26.73 -9.53
CA GLU A 3 -29.63 25.45 -9.16
C GLU A 3 -28.63 24.34 -8.81
N MET A 4 -27.47 24.25 -9.49
CA MET A 4 -26.43 23.26 -9.16
C MET A 4 -25.76 23.54 -7.80
N LEU A 5 -25.69 24.80 -7.37
CA LEU A 5 -25.22 25.15 -6.03
C LEU A 5 -26.22 24.67 -4.98
N THR A 6 -27.52 24.90 -5.19
CA THR A 6 -28.58 24.52 -4.23
C THR A 6 -28.64 23.01 -4.00
N GLU A 7 -28.44 22.19 -5.04
CA GLU A 7 -28.42 20.73 -4.96
C GLU A 7 -27.17 20.20 -4.22
N VAL A 8 -26.02 20.85 -4.42
CA VAL A 8 -24.79 20.57 -3.65
C VAL A 8 -24.96 21.00 -2.19
N TYR A 9 -25.70 22.07 -1.91
CA TYR A 9 -26.03 22.52 -0.55
C TYR A 9 -27.02 21.58 0.17
N GLU A 10 -28.01 21.03 -0.52
CA GLU A 10 -28.87 19.99 0.06
C GLU A 10 -28.09 18.72 0.35
N ARG A 11 -27.16 18.31 -0.52
CA ARG A 11 -26.19 17.24 -0.24
C ARG A 11 -25.31 17.55 0.95
N LEU A 12 -24.68 18.73 1.01
CA LEU A 12 -23.83 19.15 2.14
C LEU A 12 -24.62 19.26 3.45
N SER A 13 -25.87 19.75 3.40
CA SER A 13 -26.74 19.90 4.57
C SER A 13 -27.41 18.59 5.01
N ALA A 14 -27.58 17.62 4.11
CA ALA A 14 -27.97 16.25 4.41
C ALA A 14 -26.78 15.47 5.00
N SER A 15 -25.58 15.60 4.40
CA SER A 15 -24.34 15.01 4.93
C SER A 15 -23.94 15.60 6.29
N ARG A 16 -24.23 16.89 6.56
CA ARG A 16 -24.12 17.50 7.89
C ARG A 16 -25.06 16.86 8.93
N ARG A 17 -26.26 16.43 8.51
CA ARG A 17 -27.20 15.68 9.37
C ARG A 17 -26.78 14.22 9.56
N ASN A 18 -26.08 13.63 8.59
CA ASN A 18 -25.67 12.22 8.60
C ASN A 18 -24.23 11.95 9.06
N ARG A 19 -23.37 12.98 9.25
CA ARG A 19 -21.90 12.84 9.39
C ARG A 19 -21.29 12.04 8.23
N GLU A 20 -21.71 12.34 7.01
CA GLU A 20 -21.15 11.69 5.81
C GLU A 20 -19.80 12.27 5.43
N PHE A 21 -18.87 11.37 5.13
CA PHE A 21 -17.54 11.69 4.63
C PHE A 21 -17.67 12.19 3.19
N LEU A 22 -17.22 13.41 2.94
CA LEU A 22 -17.13 13.95 1.59
C LEU A 22 -15.68 13.94 1.14
N THR A 23 -15.46 13.55 -0.12
CA THR A 23 -14.16 13.58 -0.76
C THR A 23 -14.00 14.88 -1.55
N ALA A 24 -12.92 15.61 -1.30
CA ALA A 24 -12.59 16.81 -2.06
C ALA A 24 -11.10 16.88 -2.33
N MET A 25 -10.79 17.47 -3.46
CA MET A 25 -9.41 17.73 -3.86
C MET A 25 -8.92 19.02 -3.19
N VAL A 26 -7.71 18.97 -2.65
CA VAL A 26 -7.00 20.17 -2.20
C VAL A 26 -6.67 21.02 -3.43
N ARG A 27 -7.23 22.24 -3.48
CA ARG A 27 -7.03 23.17 -4.59
C ARG A 27 -5.78 24.01 -4.41
N ASN A 28 -5.59 24.57 -3.22
CA ASN A 28 -4.42 25.37 -2.88
C ASN A 28 -4.21 25.42 -1.36
N VAL A 29 -3.03 25.86 -0.93
CA VAL A 29 -2.74 26.18 0.47
C VAL A 29 -2.43 27.67 0.52
N GLU A 30 -3.21 28.41 1.30
CA GLU A 30 -3.00 29.84 1.55
C GLU A 30 -2.63 30.06 3.02
N VAL A 31 -1.60 30.85 3.26
CA VAL A 31 -1.28 31.29 4.62
C VAL A 31 -2.16 32.49 4.93
N GLN A 32 -3.12 32.32 5.83
CA GLN A 32 -3.89 33.44 6.36
C GLN A 32 -3.33 33.87 7.71
N LYS A 33 -3.05 35.17 7.81
CA LYS A 33 -2.79 35.82 9.10
C LYS A 33 -4.11 35.94 9.83
N LEU A 34 -4.37 35.01 10.75
CA LEU A 34 -5.52 35.09 11.63
C LEU A 34 -5.08 35.67 12.97
N ASN A 35 -5.74 36.74 13.38
CA ASN A 35 -5.61 37.28 14.73
C ASN A 35 -6.35 36.35 15.68
N LEU A 36 -5.66 35.32 16.18
CA LEU A 36 -6.22 34.44 17.20
C LEU A 36 -6.04 35.09 18.57
N ARG A 37 -7.12 35.09 19.35
CA ARG A 37 -7.09 35.44 20.76
C ARG A 37 -6.45 34.27 21.50
N ASN A 38 -5.24 34.45 22.03
CA ASN A 38 -4.59 33.45 22.89
C ASN A 38 -5.48 33.19 24.12
N GLU A 39 -5.92 31.95 24.32
CA GLU A 39 -6.74 31.56 25.47
C GLU A 39 -5.99 31.66 26.82
N GLU A 40 -4.65 31.75 26.80
CA GLU A 40 -3.84 31.93 28.01
C GLU A 40 -3.63 33.39 28.43
N ASN A 41 -3.74 34.37 27.51
CA ASN A 41 -3.39 35.77 27.81
C ASN A 41 -4.38 36.82 27.27
N GLY A 42 -5.48 36.43 26.60
CA GLY A 42 -6.50 37.35 26.10
C GLY A 42 -6.03 38.33 25.00
N ASN A 43 -4.76 38.28 24.59
CA ASN A 43 -4.19 39.09 23.52
C ASN A 43 -4.35 38.41 22.16
N TYR A 44 -4.62 39.23 21.14
CA TYR A 44 -4.65 38.83 19.74
C TYR A 44 -3.24 38.81 19.19
N GLU A 45 -2.65 37.63 19.02
CA GLU A 45 -1.39 37.50 18.30
C GLU A 45 -1.70 37.08 16.86
N PRO A 46 -1.10 37.74 15.84
CA PRO A 46 -1.24 37.31 14.46
C PRO A 46 -0.48 36.00 14.30
N GLN A 47 -1.21 34.89 14.33
CA GLN A 47 -0.65 33.59 13.97
C GLN A 47 -0.86 33.38 12.47
N GLU A 48 0.24 33.12 11.77
CA GLU A 48 0.23 32.68 10.38
C GLU A 48 -0.24 31.23 10.36
N ILE A 49 -1.54 31.02 10.16
CA ILE A 49 -2.11 29.68 10.06
C ILE A 49 -2.17 29.34 8.58
N GLU A 50 -1.49 28.26 8.21
CA GLU A 50 -1.66 27.68 6.89
C GLU A 50 -3.07 27.10 6.79
N CYS A 51 -3.85 27.61 5.84
CA CYS A 51 -5.20 27.14 5.55
C CYS A 51 -5.20 26.40 4.21
N VAL A 52 -5.70 25.18 4.22
CA VAL A 52 -5.88 24.35 3.04
C VAL A 52 -7.27 24.62 2.46
N ILE A 53 -7.32 24.99 1.18
CA ILE A 53 -8.57 25.24 0.46
C ILE A 53 -8.94 24.00 -0.34
N PHE A 54 -10.09 23.42 -0.02
CA PHE A 54 -10.70 22.29 -0.69
C PHE A 54 -11.74 22.73 -1.72
N ALA A 55 -11.80 22.05 -2.86
CA ALA A 55 -12.86 22.26 -3.85
C ALA A 55 -14.01 21.26 -3.60
N LEU A 56 -15.12 21.72 -3.03
CA LEU A 56 -16.25 20.87 -2.60
C LEU A 56 -17.23 20.50 -3.73
N GLY A 57 -16.91 20.85 -4.98
CA GLY A 57 -17.84 20.74 -6.11
C GLY A 57 -18.92 21.83 -6.07
N GLY A 58 -19.55 22.09 -7.22
CA GLY A 58 -20.64 23.08 -7.32
C GLY A 58 -20.25 24.56 -7.21
N GLY A 59 -18.98 24.90 -6.94
CA GLY A 59 -18.52 26.28 -6.74
C GLY A 59 -18.34 26.68 -5.27
N ALA A 60 -18.59 25.76 -4.34
CA ALA A 60 -18.28 25.95 -2.92
C ALA A 60 -16.79 25.66 -2.62
N LEU A 61 -16.20 26.50 -1.77
CA LEU A 61 -14.83 26.34 -1.28
C LEU A 61 -14.86 25.89 0.19
N GLY A 62 -14.12 24.84 0.49
CA GLY A 62 -13.90 24.37 1.86
C GLY A 62 -12.62 25.00 2.41
N TYR A 63 -12.66 25.62 3.58
CA TYR A 63 -11.46 26.08 4.28
C TYR A 63 -11.14 25.12 5.43
N CYS A 64 -9.89 24.66 5.50
CA CYS A 64 -9.41 23.78 6.55
C CYS A 64 -8.15 24.39 7.16
N PRO A 65 -8.14 24.78 8.44
CA PRO A 65 -6.92 25.21 9.10
C PRO A 65 -5.94 24.02 9.23
N ALA A 66 -4.63 24.29 9.24
CA ALA A 66 -3.58 23.28 9.35
C ALA A 66 -3.78 22.33 10.55
N GLN A 67 -4.24 22.85 11.68
CA GLN A 67 -4.52 22.08 12.90
C GLN A 67 -5.64 21.04 12.73
N GLU A 68 -6.56 21.28 11.80
CA GLU A 68 -7.68 20.39 11.47
C GLU A 68 -7.39 19.51 10.25
N PHE A 69 -6.22 19.69 9.61
CA PHE A 69 -5.82 18.89 8.45
C PHE A 69 -5.24 17.53 8.87
N SER A 70 -4.48 17.48 9.97
CA SER A 70 -3.88 16.24 10.47
C SER A 70 -3.51 16.35 11.95
N GLU A 71 -3.47 15.22 12.63
CA GLU A 71 -2.92 15.09 13.98
C GLU A 71 -1.40 15.38 14.01
N TYR A 72 -0.73 15.24 12.86
CA TYR A 72 0.70 15.54 12.72
C TYR A 72 0.91 16.95 12.19
N GLU A 73 1.77 17.71 12.87
CA GLU A 73 2.27 18.99 12.39
C GLU A 73 3.20 18.76 11.19
N TYR A 74 2.72 19.04 9.99
CA TYR A 74 3.54 19.03 8.79
C TYR A 74 4.30 20.35 8.66
N ARG A 75 5.58 20.29 8.28
CA ARG A 75 6.40 21.50 8.02
C ARG A 75 5.89 22.34 6.84
N THR A 76 5.16 21.73 5.91
CA THR A 76 4.60 22.39 4.73
C THR A 76 3.43 21.56 4.20
N LEU A 77 2.25 22.18 4.10
CA LEU A 77 1.05 21.52 3.55
C LEU A 77 0.95 21.58 2.01
N SER A 78 1.83 22.36 1.35
CA SER A 78 1.81 22.56 -0.10
C SER A 78 1.96 21.27 -0.92
N ASN A 79 2.61 20.24 -0.38
CA ASN A 79 2.77 18.93 -1.02
C ASN A 79 1.48 18.11 -1.11
N PHE A 80 0.43 18.51 -0.39
CA PHE A 80 -0.89 17.89 -0.47
C PHE A 80 -1.79 18.57 -1.51
N THR A 81 -1.28 19.54 -2.28
CA THR A 81 -2.05 20.12 -3.38
C THR A 81 -2.35 19.05 -4.44
N GLY A 82 -3.64 18.93 -4.78
CA GLY A 82 -4.13 17.93 -5.71
C GLY A 82 -4.37 16.53 -5.15
N THR A 83 -4.16 16.28 -3.86
CA THR A 83 -4.63 15.03 -3.24
C THR A 83 -6.10 15.13 -2.89
N VAL A 84 -6.79 14.00 -2.97
CA VAL A 84 -8.19 13.87 -2.54
C VAL A 84 -8.19 13.40 -1.10
N HIS A 85 -8.85 14.16 -0.23
CA HIS A 85 -9.03 13.79 1.18
C HIS A 85 -10.51 13.77 1.55
N GLU A 86 -10.81 12.93 2.52
CA GLU A 86 -12.12 12.88 3.15
C GLU A 86 -12.16 13.87 4.31
N PHE A 87 -13.21 14.68 4.40
CA PHE A 87 -13.41 15.65 5.47
C PHE A 87 -14.86 15.64 5.94
N VAL A 88 -15.05 16.17 7.15
CA VAL A 88 -16.36 16.47 7.73
C VAL A 88 -16.55 17.98 7.68
N VAL A 89 -17.76 18.39 7.31
CA VAL A 89 -18.14 19.81 7.25
C VAL A 89 -18.58 20.25 8.64
N LEU A 90 -17.85 21.18 9.25
CA LEU A 90 -18.18 21.76 10.56
C LEU A 90 -19.24 22.84 10.41
N ASN A 91 -18.98 23.79 9.50
CA ASN A 91 -19.84 24.94 9.29
C ASN A 91 -20.00 25.24 7.80
N VAL A 92 -21.13 25.83 7.43
CA VAL A 92 -21.45 26.16 6.04
C VAL A 92 -22.05 27.55 6.01
N ASP A 93 -21.35 28.47 5.36
CA ASP A 93 -21.78 29.83 5.10
C ASP A 93 -22.36 29.92 3.70
N ARG A 94 -23.69 30.00 3.64
CA ARG A 94 -24.46 30.05 2.39
C ARG A 94 -24.27 31.37 1.62
N GLU A 95 -23.93 32.45 2.31
CA GLU A 95 -23.79 33.78 1.70
C GLU A 95 -22.47 33.97 0.94
N ASN A 96 -21.39 33.33 1.40
CA ASN A 96 -20.05 33.47 0.81
C ASN A 96 -19.56 32.24 0.04
N ASN A 97 -20.41 31.21 -0.08
CA ASN A 97 -20.02 29.90 -0.63
C ASN A 97 -18.80 29.25 0.04
N LEU A 98 -18.64 29.51 1.35
CA LEU A 98 -17.55 29.00 2.18
C LEU A 98 -18.07 27.92 3.12
N ALA A 99 -17.29 26.87 3.32
CA ALA A 99 -17.57 25.86 4.33
C ALA A 99 -16.32 25.57 5.15
N SER A 100 -16.46 25.54 6.47
CA SER A 100 -15.41 25.07 7.38
C SER A 100 -15.36 23.56 7.32
N VAL A 101 -14.19 23.00 7.00
CA VAL A 101 -14.01 21.55 6.91
C VAL A 101 -12.88 21.07 7.81
N SER A 102 -13.02 19.87 8.35
CA SER A 102 -12.01 19.20 9.18
C SER A 102 -11.75 17.79 8.66
N VAL A 103 -10.49 17.53 8.29
CA VAL A 103 -10.00 16.21 7.90
C VAL A 103 -9.72 15.37 9.14
N ARG A 104 -9.19 16.01 10.19
CA ARG A 104 -8.91 15.38 11.49
C ARG A 104 -10.15 14.74 12.10
N GLN A 105 -11.27 15.45 12.12
CA GLN A 105 -12.50 14.91 12.69
C GLN A 105 -13.05 13.74 11.85
N ALA A 106 -12.87 13.78 10.53
CA ALA A 106 -13.22 12.67 9.65
C ALA A 106 -12.38 11.42 9.97
N ASP A 107 -11.07 11.60 10.10
CA ASP A 107 -10.14 10.53 10.46
C ASP A 107 -10.45 9.93 11.83
N GLU A 108 -10.80 10.75 12.82
CA GLU A 108 -11.09 10.27 14.18
C GLU A 108 -12.35 9.39 14.22
N ILE A 109 -13.41 9.81 13.53
CA ILE A 109 -14.64 9.02 13.41
C ILE A 109 -14.37 7.70 12.69
N LYS A 110 -13.56 7.71 11.62
CA LYS A 110 -13.18 6.49 10.90
C LYS A 110 -12.32 5.57 11.76
N LYS A 111 -11.36 6.14 12.49
CA LYS A 111 -10.48 5.44 13.42
C LYS A 111 -11.28 4.71 14.49
N GLU A 112 -12.29 5.36 15.09
CA GLU A 112 -13.13 4.70 16.10
C GLU A 112 -13.94 3.53 15.51
N LYS A 113 -14.54 3.73 14.33
CA LYS A 113 -15.28 2.67 13.61
C LYS A 113 -14.36 1.50 13.24
N PHE A 114 -13.20 1.81 12.69
CA PHE A 114 -12.20 0.85 12.26
C PHE A 114 -11.63 0.06 13.43
N LEU A 115 -11.27 0.71 14.54
CA LEU A 115 -10.79 0.04 15.75
C LEU A 115 -11.84 -0.90 16.33
N THR A 116 -13.10 -0.48 16.37
CA THR A 116 -14.21 -1.34 16.81
C THR A 116 -14.37 -2.55 15.90
N GLU A 117 -14.19 -2.38 14.59
CA GLU A 117 -14.25 -3.47 13.63
C GLU A 117 -13.06 -4.42 13.75
N ILE A 118 -11.84 -3.90 13.91
CA ILE A 118 -10.63 -4.69 14.16
C ILE A 118 -10.73 -5.48 15.47
N PHE A 119 -11.29 -4.89 16.52
CA PHE A 119 -11.50 -5.58 17.80
C PHE A 119 -12.44 -6.78 17.64
N LYS A 120 -13.55 -6.62 16.91
CA LYS A 120 -14.47 -7.74 16.60
C LYS A 120 -13.79 -8.82 15.77
N LEU A 121 -13.03 -8.42 14.75
CA LEU A 121 -12.27 -9.36 13.91
C LEU A 121 -11.18 -10.09 14.69
N GLU A 122 -10.61 -9.46 15.72
CA GLU A 122 -9.65 -10.09 16.63
C GLU A 122 -10.33 -11.15 17.50
N GLU A 123 -11.51 -10.87 18.06
CA GLU A 123 -12.31 -11.87 18.80
C GLU A 123 -12.72 -13.07 17.92
N GLU A 124 -13.05 -12.82 16.65
CA GLU A 124 -13.43 -13.86 15.69
C GLU A 124 -12.23 -14.64 15.12
N GLY A 125 -10.99 -14.19 15.37
CA GLY A 125 -9.79 -14.77 14.78
C GLY A 125 -9.64 -14.55 13.27
N ALA A 126 -10.49 -13.70 12.67
CA ALA A 126 -10.57 -13.44 11.23
C ALA A 126 -9.80 -12.18 10.79
N LEU A 127 -8.91 -11.64 11.63
CA LEU A 127 -8.04 -10.50 11.32
C LEU A 127 -7.32 -10.61 9.96
N SER A 128 -7.00 -11.84 9.54
CA SER A 128 -6.27 -12.16 8.31
C SER A 128 -7.16 -12.48 7.09
N GLU A 129 -8.49 -12.45 7.22
CA GLU A 129 -9.40 -12.61 6.08
C GLU A 129 -9.73 -11.27 5.41
N LYS A 130 -9.92 -10.22 6.20
CA LYS A 130 -10.34 -8.92 5.65
C LYS A 130 -9.17 -8.19 5.01
N THR A 131 -9.38 -7.77 3.77
CA THR A 131 -8.43 -6.92 3.02
C THR A 131 -8.90 -5.48 3.11
N PHE A 132 -7.95 -4.59 3.36
CA PHE A 132 -8.16 -3.16 3.47
C PHE A 132 -7.23 -2.41 2.54
N ASP A 133 -7.63 -1.22 2.10
CA ASP A 133 -6.80 -0.36 1.28
C ASP A 133 -6.02 0.61 2.18
N GLY A 134 -4.69 0.49 2.14
CA GLY A 134 -3.77 1.35 2.89
C GLY A 134 -3.07 2.34 2.00
N ILE A 135 -3.14 3.62 2.35
CA ILE A 135 -2.42 4.71 1.66
C ILE A 135 -1.04 4.86 2.28
N VAL A 136 0.03 4.75 1.49
CA VAL A 136 1.40 4.91 1.98
C VAL A 136 1.67 6.38 2.32
N THR A 137 1.86 6.67 3.61
CA THR A 137 2.17 8.04 4.08
C THR A 137 3.66 8.30 4.12
N GLY A 138 4.47 7.27 4.36
CA GLY A 138 5.92 7.41 4.40
C GLY A 138 6.65 6.11 4.64
N ARG A 139 7.98 6.17 4.68
CA ARG A 139 8.83 5.03 5.02
C ARG A 139 10.02 5.47 5.86
N ASN A 140 10.57 4.52 6.60
CA ASN A 140 11.81 4.66 7.31
C ASN A 140 12.77 3.54 6.88
N ASP A 141 13.77 3.91 6.08
CA ASP A 141 14.78 3.00 5.56
C ASP A 141 15.67 2.41 6.66
N ARG A 142 15.88 3.12 7.78
CA ARG A 142 16.73 2.65 8.88
C ARG A 142 16.08 1.50 9.65
N THR A 143 14.79 1.59 9.92
CA THR A 143 14.02 0.54 10.62
C THR A 143 13.36 -0.46 9.67
N ARG A 144 13.49 -0.23 8.34
CA ARG A 144 12.83 -1.03 7.29
C ARG A 144 11.32 -1.11 7.51
N THR A 145 10.73 0.03 7.85
CA THR A 145 9.30 0.16 8.18
C THR A 145 8.63 1.09 7.18
N ILE A 146 7.45 0.70 6.70
CA ILE A 146 6.58 1.50 5.85
C ILE A 146 5.39 1.94 6.71
N PHE A 147 5.10 3.22 6.70
CA PHE A 147 3.95 3.82 7.35
C PHE A 147 2.84 3.97 6.32
N LEU A 148 1.65 3.54 6.70
CA LEU A 148 0.49 3.56 5.84
C LEU A 148 -0.74 3.88 6.68
N LYS A 149 -1.72 4.51 6.07
CA LYS A 149 -2.96 4.93 6.71
C LYS A 149 -4.09 4.08 6.16
N VAL A 150 -4.78 3.38 7.05
CA VAL A 150 -5.92 2.51 6.71
C VAL A 150 -7.12 3.05 7.47
N GLU A 151 -8.17 3.50 6.77
CA GLU A 151 -9.40 4.05 7.37
C GLU A 151 -9.15 5.03 8.53
N GLY A 152 -8.30 6.04 8.31
CA GLY A 152 -7.97 7.05 9.33
C GLY A 152 -6.95 6.61 10.40
N THR A 153 -6.62 5.32 10.47
CA THR A 153 -5.71 4.78 11.49
C THR A 153 -4.29 4.64 10.96
N PRO A 154 -3.28 5.20 11.67
CA PRO A 154 -1.88 5.00 11.31
C PRO A 154 -1.47 3.54 11.58
N CYS A 155 -1.10 2.85 10.51
CA CYS A 155 -0.64 1.48 10.51
C CYS A 155 0.83 1.45 10.10
N PHE A 156 1.51 0.35 10.42
CA PHE A 156 2.88 0.13 9.97
C PHE A 156 3.06 -1.28 9.39
N MET A 157 3.99 -1.39 8.46
CA MET A 157 4.36 -2.65 7.82
C MET A 157 5.88 -2.76 7.76
N LYS A 158 6.42 -3.98 7.85
CA LYS A 158 7.85 -4.24 7.65
C LYS A 158 8.13 -4.50 6.16
N PHE A 159 9.35 -4.25 5.70
CA PHE A 159 9.72 -4.54 4.30
C PHE A 159 9.53 -6.04 3.94
N ASP A 160 9.69 -6.95 4.90
CA ASP A 160 9.46 -8.39 4.72
C ASP A 160 7.99 -8.76 4.47
N ASP A 161 7.08 -7.89 4.90
CA ASP A 161 5.63 -8.04 4.73
C ASP A 161 5.12 -7.32 3.44
N LEU A 162 6.01 -6.73 2.63
CA LEU A 162 5.64 -6.00 1.39
C LEU A 162 5.30 -6.91 0.22
N ASP A 163 6.09 -7.96 0.00
CA ASP A 163 5.94 -8.87 -1.13
C ASP A 163 6.55 -10.24 -0.80
N HIS A 164 6.22 -11.25 -1.60
CA HIS A 164 6.81 -12.58 -1.48
C HIS A 164 8.22 -12.62 -2.09
N GLU A 165 8.52 -11.74 -3.04
CA GLU A 165 9.86 -11.58 -3.60
C GLU A 165 10.64 -10.46 -2.88
N ARG A 166 11.99 -10.59 -2.86
CA ARG A 166 12.85 -9.48 -2.45
C ARG A 166 12.72 -8.34 -3.45
N VAL A 167 12.06 -7.28 -3.02
CA VAL A 167 11.93 -6.04 -3.79
C VAL A 167 13.22 -5.24 -3.65
N PHE A 168 13.91 -5.01 -4.77
CA PHE A 168 15.08 -4.11 -4.81
C PHE A 168 14.65 -2.63 -4.84
N ASP A 169 13.56 -2.34 -5.56
CA ASP A 169 12.99 -0.99 -5.70
C ASP A 169 11.67 -0.86 -4.95
N ILE A 170 11.75 -0.49 -3.67
CA ILE A 170 10.56 -0.32 -2.81
C ILE A 170 9.66 0.81 -3.33
N ASP A 171 10.25 1.85 -3.93
CA ASP A 171 9.52 3.02 -4.42
C ASP A 171 8.52 2.67 -5.53
N ALA A 172 8.85 1.69 -6.37
CA ALA A 172 7.99 1.22 -7.44
C ALA A 172 6.68 0.59 -6.91
N ILE A 173 6.69 0.09 -5.68
CA ILE A 173 5.56 -0.63 -5.08
C ILE A 173 4.91 0.21 -3.97
N ALA A 174 5.70 0.69 -3.02
CA ALA A 174 5.27 1.49 -1.89
C ALA A 174 5.74 2.94 -2.00
N GLY A 175 5.48 3.56 -3.17
CA GLY A 175 5.62 4.99 -3.35
C GLY A 175 4.68 5.77 -2.42
N ARG A 176 5.04 7.02 -2.10
CA ARG A 176 4.18 7.91 -1.31
C ARG A 176 2.82 8.11 -2.00
N ASN A 177 1.76 8.13 -1.20
CA ASN A 177 0.35 8.21 -1.61
C ASN A 177 -0.14 7.03 -2.49
N ASN A 178 0.64 5.97 -2.65
CA ASN A 178 0.15 4.78 -3.34
C ASN A 178 -0.86 4.03 -2.47
N VAL A 179 -1.91 3.51 -3.09
CA VAL A 179 -2.92 2.67 -2.43
C VAL A 179 -2.52 1.22 -2.58
N LEU A 180 -2.38 0.52 -1.45
CA LEU A 180 -1.98 -0.88 -1.42
C LEU A 180 -3.01 -1.72 -0.67
N PRO A 181 -3.41 -2.89 -1.20
CA PRO A 181 -4.20 -3.84 -0.44
C PRO A 181 -3.33 -4.45 0.66
N VAL A 182 -3.82 -4.37 1.89
CA VAL A 182 -3.14 -4.86 3.09
C VAL A 182 -4.11 -5.62 3.98
N LYS A 183 -3.60 -6.60 4.72
CA LYS A 183 -4.35 -7.29 5.77
C LYS A 183 -3.76 -7.02 7.13
N VAL A 184 -4.59 -7.03 8.16
CA VAL A 184 -4.13 -6.84 9.54
C VAL A 184 -3.54 -8.15 10.06
N LYS A 185 -2.28 -8.11 10.48
CA LYS A 185 -1.56 -9.27 11.00
C LYS A 185 -1.59 -9.30 12.52
N ARG A 186 -1.45 -8.12 13.13
CA ARG A 186 -1.41 -7.97 14.58
C ARG A 186 -1.95 -6.60 14.95
N PHE A 187 -2.79 -6.58 15.96
CA PHE A 187 -3.25 -5.37 16.61
C PHE A 187 -2.71 -5.33 18.04
N ASN A 188 -2.33 -4.15 18.50
CA ASN A 188 -2.00 -3.90 19.89
C ASN A 188 -3.03 -2.92 20.46
N GLN A 189 -3.86 -3.40 21.37
CA GLN A 189 -4.94 -2.61 21.99
C GLN A 189 -4.40 -1.47 22.87
N GLU A 190 -3.26 -1.67 23.53
CA GLU A 190 -2.68 -0.67 24.45
C GLU A 190 -2.12 0.54 23.71
N THR A 191 -1.37 0.29 22.63
CA THR A 191 -0.73 1.37 21.85
C THR A 191 -1.58 1.82 20.67
N ARG A 192 -2.72 1.15 20.40
CA ARG A 192 -3.56 1.32 19.21
C ARG A 192 -2.76 1.19 17.90
N GLN A 193 -1.64 0.48 17.93
CA GLN A 193 -0.79 0.27 16.77
C GLN A 193 -1.22 -0.99 16.02
N ILE A 194 -1.39 -0.85 14.71
CA ILE A 194 -1.79 -1.95 13.83
C ILE A 194 -0.62 -2.30 12.92
N GLN A 195 -0.18 -3.56 13.01
CA GLN A 195 0.76 -4.13 12.06
C GLN A 195 -0.02 -4.77 10.92
N VAL A 196 0.21 -4.27 9.71
CA VAL A 196 -0.40 -4.82 8.49
C VAL A 196 0.63 -5.55 7.64
N SER A 197 0.15 -6.33 6.68
CA SER A 197 0.96 -7.07 5.72
C SER A 197 0.28 -7.08 4.36
N ARG A 198 0.99 -6.63 3.32
CA ARG A 198 0.57 -6.77 1.93
C ARG A 198 0.75 -8.20 1.45
N LYS A 199 1.78 -8.89 1.94
CA LYS A 199 2.05 -10.30 1.67
C LYS A 199 0.88 -11.22 2.03
N ALA A 200 0.17 -10.93 3.12
CA ALA A 200 -1.03 -11.67 3.51
C ALA A 200 -2.27 -11.37 2.65
N ALA A 201 -2.27 -10.23 1.94
CA ALA A 201 -3.33 -9.88 0.98
C ALA A 201 -3.14 -10.57 -0.37
N VAL A 202 -1.90 -10.79 -0.79
CA VAL A 202 -1.57 -11.43 -2.07
C VAL A 202 -1.51 -12.96 -1.88
N PRO A 203 -2.22 -13.75 -2.70
CA PRO A 203 -2.18 -15.21 -2.60
C PRO A 203 -0.73 -15.72 -2.66
N ASP A 204 -0.38 -16.62 -1.74
CA ASP A 204 0.98 -17.13 -1.63
C ASP A 204 1.22 -18.14 -2.76
N PRO A 205 2.19 -17.88 -3.67
CA PRO A 205 2.47 -18.76 -4.81
C PRO A 205 2.97 -20.14 -4.34
N PHE A 206 3.48 -20.25 -3.11
CA PHE A 206 3.87 -21.53 -2.52
C PHE A 206 2.65 -22.34 -2.08
N GLU A 207 1.58 -21.71 -1.59
CA GLU A 207 0.33 -22.42 -1.29
C GLU A 207 -0.26 -23.02 -2.57
N GLU A 208 -0.31 -22.24 -3.65
CA GLU A 208 -0.70 -22.76 -4.97
C GLU A 208 0.17 -23.93 -5.44
N LEU A 209 1.45 -23.95 -5.05
CA LEU A 209 2.34 -25.08 -5.33
C LEU A 209 2.03 -26.28 -4.42
N ALA A 210 1.79 -26.03 -3.14
CA ALA A 210 1.60 -27.02 -2.09
C ALA A 210 0.24 -27.73 -2.16
N ASP A 211 -0.75 -27.14 -2.84
CA ASP A 211 -1.99 -27.79 -3.22
C ASP A 211 -1.83 -28.75 -4.41
N LYS A 212 -0.74 -28.65 -5.18
CA LYS A 212 -0.51 -29.52 -6.35
C LYS A 212 0.16 -30.82 -5.93
N GLU A 213 -0.25 -31.92 -6.58
CA GLU A 213 0.34 -33.24 -6.32
C GLU A 213 1.84 -33.26 -6.69
N PRO A 214 2.73 -33.66 -5.76
CA PRO A 214 4.13 -33.90 -6.07
C PRO A 214 4.27 -35.03 -7.10
N ASN A 215 5.34 -35.02 -7.89
CA ASN A 215 5.68 -35.95 -8.98
C ASN A 215 4.82 -35.93 -10.25
N LYS A 216 3.60 -35.36 -10.23
CA LYS A 216 2.79 -35.17 -11.45
C LYS A 216 2.89 -33.76 -12.02
N TYR A 217 3.19 -32.78 -11.18
CA TYR A 217 3.22 -31.38 -11.60
C TYR A 217 4.54 -31.01 -12.29
N THR A 218 4.38 -30.46 -13.49
CA THR A 218 5.46 -29.91 -14.32
C THR A 218 5.22 -28.42 -14.47
N SER A 219 6.25 -27.61 -14.22
CA SER A 219 6.18 -26.16 -14.35
C SER A 219 7.40 -25.65 -15.10
N THR A 220 7.19 -24.59 -15.86
CA THR A 220 8.26 -23.82 -16.47
C THR A 220 8.72 -22.75 -15.49
N GLY A 221 10.03 -22.49 -15.42
CA GLY A 221 10.59 -21.44 -14.59
C GLY A 221 11.89 -20.87 -15.15
N VAL A 222 12.34 -19.77 -14.58
CA VAL A 222 13.56 -19.06 -14.97
C VAL A 222 14.67 -19.38 -13.97
N VAL A 223 15.86 -19.73 -14.45
CA VAL A 223 17.01 -20.01 -13.59
C VAL A 223 17.53 -18.72 -12.97
N THR A 224 17.57 -18.64 -11.65
CA THR A 224 18.06 -17.45 -10.94
C THR A 224 19.52 -17.56 -10.52
N ASN A 225 19.96 -18.77 -10.14
CA ASN A 225 21.32 -19.02 -9.74
C ASN A 225 21.70 -20.48 -9.98
N VAL A 226 22.95 -20.73 -10.34
CA VAL A 226 23.49 -22.06 -10.62
C VAL A 226 24.75 -22.23 -9.80
N SER A 227 24.69 -23.10 -8.79
CA SER A 227 25.83 -23.42 -7.95
C SER A 227 26.18 -24.89 -8.08
N GLU A 228 27.44 -25.20 -8.39
CA GLU A 228 27.91 -26.58 -8.57
C GLU A 228 27.79 -27.44 -7.29
N ARG A 229 27.79 -26.81 -6.12
CA ARG A 229 27.67 -27.45 -4.80
C ARG A 229 26.23 -27.46 -4.27
N ASP A 230 25.50 -26.37 -4.48
CA ASP A 230 24.18 -26.13 -3.89
C ASP A 230 23.01 -26.43 -4.83
N GLY A 231 23.27 -26.80 -6.09
CA GLY A 231 22.25 -27.10 -7.08
C GLY A 231 21.80 -25.87 -7.88
N ILE A 232 20.76 -26.05 -8.69
CA ILE A 232 20.21 -25.01 -9.58
C ILE A 232 18.98 -24.42 -8.92
N PHE A 233 18.90 -23.10 -8.80
CA PHE A 233 17.72 -22.39 -8.30
C PHE A 233 16.86 -21.95 -9.47
N VAL A 234 15.60 -22.37 -9.47
CA VAL A 234 14.64 -22.06 -10.52
C VAL A 234 13.47 -21.30 -9.92
N ARG A 235 13.19 -20.10 -10.43
CA ARG A 235 12.01 -19.31 -10.11
C ARG A 235 10.84 -19.79 -10.96
N LEU A 236 9.82 -20.39 -10.34
CA LEU A 236 8.61 -20.86 -11.04
C LEU A 236 7.56 -19.74 -11.17
N ALA A 237 7.43 -18.92 -10.14
CA ALA A 237 6.49 -17.79 -10.07
C ALA A 237 7.10 -16.67 -9.20
N LYS A 238 6.50 -15.47 -9.23
CA LYS A 238 6.94 -14.34 -8.40
C LYS A 238 6.92 -14.74 -6.92
N GLY A 239 8.05 -14.70 -6.23
CA GLY A 239 8.17 -15.13 -4.83
C GLY A 239 8.35 -16.64 -4.60
N LEU A 240 8.35 -17.46 -5.66
CA LEU A 240 8.52 -18.92 -5.57
C LEU A 240 9.81 -19.37 -6.28
N THR A 241 10.83 -19.70 -5.48
CA THR A 241 12.10 -20.27 -5.98
C THR A 241 12.28 -21.68 -5.42
N ILE A 242 12.56 -22.64 -6.29
CA ILE A 242 12.76 -24.05 -5.92
C ILE A 242 14.18 -24.49 -6.21
N LYS A 243 14.67 -25.47 -5.43
CA LYS A 243 15.96 -26.10 -5.70
C LYS A 243 15.75 -27.25 -6.68
N ALA A 244 16.35 -27.14 -7.85
CA ALA A 244 16.27 -28.13 -8.89
C ALA A 244 17.60 -28.89 -9.04
N SER A 245 17.50 -30.20 -9.23
CA SER A 245 18.63 -31.06 -9.58
C SER A 245 18.59 -31.35 -11.07
N LYS A 246 19.78 -31.42 -11.68
CA LYS A 246 19.93 -31.84 -13.07
C LYS A 246 20.30 -33.33 -13.16
N PRO A 247 19.70 -34.10 -14.10
CA PRO A 247 20.25 -35.35 -14.59
C PRO A 247 21.64 -35.14 -15.22
N ARG A 248 22.45 -36.21 -15.31
CA ARG A 248 23.78 -36.16 -15.95
C ARG A 248 23.71 -35.89 -17.46
N GLU A 249 22.58 -36.21 -18.08
CA GLU A 249 22.33 -36.15 -19.53
C GLU A 249 22.06 -34.72 -20.05
N ILE A 250 21.80 -33.76 -19.16
CA ILE A 250 21.42 -32.39 -19.52
C ILE A 250 22.58 -31.41 -19.24
N GLU A 251 22.81 -30.49 -20.18
CA GLU A 251 23.79 -29.39 -20.05
C GLU A 251 23.48 -28.50 -18.85
N GLN A 252 24.50 -27.81 -18.32
CA GLN A 252 24.26 -26.89 -17.21
C GLN A 252 23.41 -25.71 -17.71
N PRO A 253 22.25 -25.45 -17.11
CA PRO A 253 21.45 -24.31 -17.53
C PRO A 253 22.14 -23.00 -17.17
N ILE A 254 21.95 -21.98 -17.98
CA ILE A 254 22.53 -20.65 -17.76
C ILE A 254 21.58 -19.83 -16.87
N VAL A 255 22.13 -18.90 -16.09
CA VAL A 255 21.32 -17.93 -15.37
C VAL A 255 20.46 -17.14 -16.35
N ASP A 256 19.20 -16.93 -16.00
CA ASP A 256 18.16 -16.27 -16.79
C ASP A 256 17.51 -17.11 -17.91
N ASP A 257 17.90 -18.38 -18.06
CA ASP A 257 17.25 -19.28 -19.03
C ASP A 257 15.97 -19.93 -18.49
N ILE A 258 15.10 -20.29 -19.43
CA ILE A 258 13.82 -20.93 -19.17
C ILE A 258 14.02 -22.46 -19.16
N VAL A 259 13.68 -23.10 -18.04
CA VAL A 259 13.79 -24.54 -17.82
C VAL A 259 12.43 -25.14 -17.47
N ALA A 260 12.18 -26.37 -17.93
CA ALA A 260 11.04 -27.15 -17.47
C ALA A 260 11.46 -28.04 -16.28
N VAL A 261 10.77 -27.87 -15.15
CA VAL A 261 11.05 -28.57 -13.90
C VAL A 261 9.85 -29.40 -13.49
N ARG A 262 10.10 -30.67 -13.13
CA ARG A 262 9.12 -31.53 -12.48
C ARG A 262 9.34 -31.47 -10.98
N ILE A 263 8.28 -31.21 -10.22
CA ILE A 263 8.39 -31.09 -8.76
C ILE A 263 8.35 -32.49 -8.15
N VAL A 264 9.33 -32.81 -7.32
CA VAL A 264 9.51 -34.14 -6.70
C VAL A 264 9.06 -34.15 -5.24
N SER A 265 9.44 -33.12 -4.50
CA SER A 265 9.11 -32.98 -3.08
C SER A 265 8.69 -31.56 -2.79
N ILE A 266 7.66 -31.41 -1.97
CA ILE A 266 7.20 -30.11 -1.46
C ILE A 266 7.17 -30.24 0.05
N ASP A 267 8.06 -29.52 0.73
CA ASP A 267 8.12 -29.45 2.18
C ASP A 267 7.36 -28.20 2.64
N LYS A 268 6.13 -28.40 3.15
CA LYS A 268 5.26 -27.29 3.60
C LYS A 268 5.84 -26.53 4.80
N GLU A 269 6.50 -27.23 5.72
CA GLU A 269 7.07 -26.63 6.95
C GLU A 269 8.26 -25.70 6.66
N LYS A 270 9.14 -26.11 5.75
CA LYS A 270 10.34 -25.32 5.39
C LYS A 270 10.09 -24.34 4.26
N ARG A 271 8.89 -24.35 3.66
CA ARG A 271 8.57 -23.62 2.42
C ARG A 271 9.59 -23.86 1.32
N THR A 272 10.09 -25.10 1.22
CA THR A 272 11.07 -25.51 0.20
C THR A 272 10.48 -26.57 -0.69
N ALA A 273 10.65 -26.43 -2.01
CA ALA A 273 10.34 -27.49 -2.95
C ALA A 273 11.60 -27.93 -3.69
N ARG A 274 11.67 -29.22 -3.99
CA ARG A 274 12.71 -29.85 -4.80
C ARG A 274 12.13 -30.28 -6.13
N GLY A 275 12.82 -29.98 -7.21
CA GLY A 275 12.45 -30.40 -8.55
C GLY A 275 13.59 -31.08 -9.30
N ILE A 276 13.25 -31.75 -10.39
CA ILE A 276 14.20 -32.28 -11.36
C ILE A 276 13.95 -31.57 -12.68
N ILE A 277 15.01 -30.99 -13.25
CA ILE A 277 14.99 -30.44 -14.60
C ILE A 277 15.02 -31.63 -15.55
N PHE A 278 13.97 -31.80 -16.37
CA PHE A 278 13.89 -32.92 -17.30
C PHE A 278 13.95 -32.48 -18.76
N ASN A 279 13.77 -31.19 -19.05
CA ASN A 279 13.84 -30.69 -20.41
C ASN A 279 14.52 -29.32 -20.47
N TYR A 280 15.77 -29.32 -20.94
CA TYR A 280 16.61 -28.16 -21.22
C TYR A 280 17.64 -28.55 -22.29
N PRO A 281 17.91 -27.70 -23.31
CA PRO A 281 17.30 -26.38 -23.55
C PRO A 281 15.92 -26.46 -24.21
N GLN A 282 14.94 -25.73 -23.66
CA GLN A 282 13.61 -25.53 -24.27
C GLN A 282 13.69 -24.44 -25.34
N GLY A 283 14.10 -24.81 -26.56
CA GLY A 283 13.68 -24.11 -27.77
C GLY A 283 14.08 -22.64 -27.96
N LYS A 284 15.15 -22.14 -27.33
CA LYS A 284 15.85 -20.95 -27.84
C LYS A 284 17.25 -21.32 -28.31
N LYS A 285 17.43 -21.13 -29.62
CA LYS A 285 18.67 -21.15 -30.39
C LYS A 285 19.84 -20.63 -29.55
N HIS A 286 20.99 -21.30 -29.70
CA HIS A 286 22.30 -20.72 -29.45
C HIS A 286 22.25 -19.21 -29.65
N ARG A 287 22.53 -18.46 -28.58
CA ARG A 287 23.00 -17.09 -28.72
C ARG A 287 24.24 -17.21 -29.58
N LYS A 288 24.10 -16.92 -30.87
CA LYS A 288 25.15 -17.02 -31.89
C LYS A 288 26.47 -16.56 -31.27
N ASP A 289 27.48 -17.40 -31.42
CA ASP A 289 28.88 -17.08 -31.21
C ASP A 289 29.15 -15.62 -31.56
N VAL A 290 29.51 -14.82 -30.56
CA VAL A 290 29.87 -13.40 -30.70
C VAL A 290 31.15 -13.24 -31.53
N THR A 291 31.80 -14.34 -31.90
CA THR A 291 33.02 -14.45 -32.72
C THR A 291 32.77 -14.76 -34.20
N SER A 292 31.54 -15.03 -34.63
CA SER A 292 31.26 -15.38 -36.05
C SER A 292 31.35 -14.19 -37.02
N TRP A 293 31.67 -12.97 -36.55
CA TRP A 293 31.93 -11.79 -37.40
C TRP A 293 33.43 -11.50 -37.60
N LEU A 294 34.33 -12.32 -37.02
CA LEU A 294 35.79 -12.09 -37.12
C LEU A 294 36.47 -12.83 -38.28
N TYR A 295 35.72 -13.64 -39.04
CA TYR A 295 36.25 -14.50 -40.12
C TYR A 295 35.37 -14.44 -41.38
N GLU A 296 34.97 -13.23 -41.80
CA GLU A 296 34.45 -12.99 -43.16
C GLU A 296 35.29 -11.93 -43.87
#